data_AF-A0A9D9L2K3-F1
#
_entry.id   AF-A0A9D9L2K3-F1
#
_cell.length_a   1.000
_cell.length_b   1.000
_cell.length_c   1.000
_cell.angle_alpha   90.00
_cell.angle_beta   90.00
_cell.angle_gamma   90.00
#
_symmetry.space_group_name_H-M   'P 1'
#
loop_
_entity.id
_entity.type
_entity.pdbx_description
1 polymer ?
#
loop_
_entity_poly.entity_id
_entity_poly.type
_entity_poly.pdbx_seq_one_letter_code
_entity_poly.pdbx_strand_id
1 'polypeptide(L)'
;LLISDCEKTRSEEIDRQIGESVKKIFGNNIKWSDTVVPYRITIKRRNAELERFFNELRSSELIITDRLHGMIMAAITGTPCIVLNSKSPKVMGCYEWIRDLDYIKICEDPLTIPELYSQMPHGDQHYDNSKLVKKYQELVKDIRSFVK
;
A
#
# COMPACT_ATOMS: atom_id res chain seq x y z
N LEU A 1 0.47 1.23 -7.84
CA LEU A 1 -0.70 0.33 -7.80
C LEU A 1 -1.98 1.16 -7.83
N LEU A 2 -2.51 1.40 -9.02
CA LEU A 2 -3.74 2.15 -9.21
C LEU A 2 -4.62 1.31 -10.14
N ILE A 3 -5.67 0.71 -9.58
CA ILE A 3 -6.66 -0.07 -10.33
C ILE A 3 -7.34 0.84 -11.35
N SER A 4 -7.56 0.34 -12.56
CA SER A 4 -8.25 1.03 -13.67
C SER A 4 -9.79 0.89 -13.63
N ASP A 5 -10.35 0.30 -12.57
CA ASP A 5 -11.74 -0.21 -12.51
C ASP A 5 -12.71 0.74 -11.76
N CYS A 6 -14.01 0.50 -11.96
CA CYS A 6 -15.23 1.23 -11.60
C CYS A 6 -15.35 1.77 -10.16
N GLU A 7 -14.50 1.33 -9.23
CA GLU A 7 -14.42 1.88 -7.86
C GLU A 7 -13.53 3.12 -7.75
N LYS A 8 -12.91 3.55 -8.86
CA LYS A 8 -12.11 4.76 -8.92
C LYS A 8 -12.97 5.98 -8.56
N THR A 9 -12.73 6.53 -7.38
CA THR A 9 -13.42 7.73 -6.88
C THR A 9 -12.65 9.03 -7.16
N ARG A 10 -11.43 8.94 -7.70
CA ARG A 10 -10.56 10.07 -8.01
C ARG A 10 -10.83 10.64 -9.40
N SER A 11 -10.76 11.97 -9.51
CA SER A 11 -10.95 12.70 -10.77
C SER A 11 -9.76 12.55 -11.70
N GLU A 12 -9.96 12.80 -13.00
CA GLU A 12 -8.88 12.85 -14.00
C GLU A 12 -7.81 13.88 -13.63
N GLU A 13 -8.19 14.99 -13.00
CA GLU A 13 -7.27 16.01 -12.51
C GLU A 13 -6.32 15.47 -11.44
N ILE A 14 -6.82 14.66 -10.50
CA ILE A 14 -5.98 14.03 -9.48
C ILE A 14 -4.98 13.08 -10.14
N ASP A 15 -5.40 12.26 -11.12
CA ASP A 15 -4.46 11.38 -11.84
C ASP A 15 -3.38 12.15 -12.60
N ARG A 16 -3.76 13.29 -13.21
CA ARG A 16 -2.81 14.17 -13.89
C ARG A 16 -1.77 14.70 -12.91
N GLN A 17 -2.20 15.19 -11.75
CA GLN A 17 -1.31 15.69 -10.71
C GLN A 17 -0.38 14.61 -10.16
N ILE A 18 -0.90 13.40 -9.91
CA ILE A 18 -0.08 12.24 -9.53
C ILE A 18 0.98 11.99 -10.61
N GLY A 19 0.56 11.90 -11.88
CA GLY A 19 1.46 11.67 -13.00
C GLY A 19 2.56 12.74 -13.09
N GLU A 20 2.23 14.01 -12.91
CA GLU A 20 3.19 15.11 -12.91
C GLU A 20 4.18 15.02 -11.75
N SER A 21 3.69 14.76 -10.54
CA SER A 21 4.54 14.60 -9.36
C SER A 21 5.49 13.41 -9.47
N VAL A 22 5.01 12.26 -9.94
CA VAL A 22 5.83 11.05 -10.11
C VAL A 22 6.87 11.26 -11.21
N LYS A 23 6.50 11.93 -12.31
CA LYS A 23 7.44 12.26 -13.39
C LYS A 23 8.59 13.16 -12.93
N LYS A 24 8.37 14.06 -11.96
CA LYS A 24 9.45 14.90 -11.40
C LYS A 24 10.52 14.08 -10.68
N ILE A 25 10.16 12.91 -10.14
CA ILE A 25 11.05 12.05 -9.35
C ILE A 25 11.68 10.96 -10.25
N PHE A 26 10.86 10.26 -11.03
CA PHE A 26 11.24 9.04 -11.75
C PHE A 26 11.23 9.18 -13.28
N GLY A 27 10.92 10.36 -13.81
CA GLY A 27 10.75 10.56 -15.25
C GLY A 27 9.67 9.66 -15.83
N ASN A 28 10.01 8.94 -16.91
CA ASN A 28 9.09 8.01 -17.58
C ASN A 28 9.17 6.57 -17.04
N ASN A 29 9.98 6.30 -16.01
CA ASN A 29 10.11 4.96 -15.43
C ASN A 29 8.95 4.67 -14.46
N ILE A 30 7.74 4.58 -15.00
CA ILE A 30 6.51 4.39 -14.22
C ILE A 30 5.82 3.12 -14.69
N LYS A 31 5.62 2.18 -13.77
CA LYS A 31 4.87 0.95 -14.03
C LYS A 31 3.48 1.02 -13.41
N TRP A 32 2.48 0.75 -14.24
CA TRP A 32 1.10 0.55 -13.78
C TRP A 32 0.88 -0.92 -13.46
N SER A 33 0.21 -1.18 -12.34
CA SER A 33 -0.05 -2.53 -11.86
C SER A 33 -1.35 -2.54 -11.06
N ASP A 34 -2.06 -3.67 -11.12
CA ASP A 34 -3.38 -3.91 -10.55
C ASP A 34 -3.33 -5.14 -9.63
N THR A 35 -4.12 -5.11 -8.57
CA THR A 35 -4.34 -6.27 -7.69
C THR A 35 -5.28 -7.31 -8.29
N VAL A 36 -6.06 -6.94 -9.31
CA VAL A 36 -6.96 -7.83 -10.03
C VAL A 36 -6.29 -8.30 -11.32
N VAL A 37 -6.21 -9.62 -11.50
CA VAL A 37 -5.73 -10.21 -12.75
C VAL A 37 -6.90 -10.53 -13.69
N PRO A 38 -6.72 -10.43 -15.02
CA PRO A 38 -7.80 -10.64 -15.99
C PRO A 38 -8.11 -12.14 -16.24
N TYR A 39 -7.57 -13.04 -15.42
CA TYR A 39 -7.72 -14.48 -15.58
C TYR A 39 -8.05 -15.16 -14.25
N ARG A 40 -8.72 -16.32 -14.34
CA ARG A 40 -9.06 -17.10 -13.15
C ARG A 40 -7.81 -17.76 -12.56
N ILE A 41 -7.58 -17.52 -11.27
CA ILE A 41 -6.52 -18.18 -10.51
C ILE A 41 -7.07 -19.48 -9.91
N THR A 42 -6.49 -20.62 -10.27
CA THR A 42 -6.80 -21.92 -9.64
C THR A 42 -6.16 -22.01 -8.25
N ILE A 43 -6.72 -22.84 -7.35
CA ILE A 43 -6.20 -23.01 -5.99
C ILE A 43 -4.70 -23.33 -5.99
N LYS A 44 -4.27 -24.23 -6.89
CA LYS A 44 -2.87 -24.64 -7.04
C LYS A 44 -1.93 -23.50 -7.44
N ARG A 45 -2.43 -22.46 -8.12
CA ARG A 45 -1.63 -21.33 -8.61
C ARG A 45 -1.61 -20.14 -7.65
N ARG A 46 -2.49 -20.07 -6.65
CA ARG A 46 -2.63 -18.91 -5.76
C ARG A 46 -1.32 -18.45 -5.14
N ASN A 47 -0.55 -19.39 -4.57
CA ASN A 47 0.73 -19.04 -3.94
C ASN A 47 1.74 -18.52 -4.95
N ALA A 48 1.81 -19.11 -6.15
CA ALA A 48 2.71 -18.65 -7.20
C ALA A 48 2.34 -17.25 -7.73
N GLU A 49 1.03 -16.97 -7.86
CA GLU A 49 0.56 -15.64 -8.27
C GLU A 49 0.82 -14.58 -7.19
N LEU A 50 0.65 -14.93 -5.91
CA LEU A 50 0.99 -14.05 -4.79
C LEU A 50 2.50 -13.77 -4.74
N GLU A 51 3.34 -14.80 -4.86
CA GLU A 51 4.80 -14.66 -4.88
C GLU A 51 5.25 -13.77 -6.03
N ARG A 52 4.68 -13.97 -7.23
CA ARG A 52 4.94 -13.10 -8.39
C ARG A 52 4.58 -11.64 -8.07
N PHE A 53 3.41 -11.41 -7.48
CA PHE A 53 2.96 -10.06 -7.14
C PHE A 53 3.83 -9.42 -6.06
N PHE A 54 4.21 -10.14 -5.01
CA PHE A 54 5.12 -9.64 -3.98
C PHE A 54 6.51 -9.33 -4.53
N ASN A 55 7.03 -10.14 -5.45
CA ASN A 55 8.30 -9.85 -6.11
C ASN A 55 8.23 -8.59 -6.98
N GLU A 56 7.11 -8.37 -7.65
CA GLU A 56 6.86 -7.12 -8.38
C GLU A 56 6.88 -5.90 -7.43
N LEU A 57 6.22 -5.99 -6.28
CA LEU A 57 6.23 -4.92 -5.28
C LEU A 57 7.62 -4.68 -4.71
N ARG A 58 8.31 -5.73 -4.27
CA ARG A 58 9.68 -5.63 -3.72
C ARG A 58 10.68 -5.04 -4.71
N SER A 59 10.49 -5.27 -6.01
CA SER A 59 11.34 -4.69 -7.05
C SER A 59 11.08 -3.21 -7.34
N SER A 60 10.01 -2.63 -6.78
CA SER A 60 9.64 -1.23 -6.99
C SER A 60 10.36 -0.33 -5.98
N GLU A 61 10.85 0.82 -6.43
CA GLU A 61 11.47 1.83 -5.56
C GLU A 61 10.41 2.56 -4.69
N LEU A 62 9.22 2.77 -5.27
CA LEU A 62 8.10 3.42 -4.59
C LEU A 62 6.77 2.84 -5.10
N ILE A 63 5.87 2.53 -4.18
CA ILE A 63 4.48 2.20 -4.47
C ILE A 63 3.62 3.43 -4.20
N ILE A 64 2.82 3.84 -5.19
CA ILE A 64 1.75 4.82 -4.99
C ILE A 64 0.42 4.11 -5.15
N THR A 65 -0.46 4.26 -4.17
CA THR A 65 -1.76 3.56 -4.19
C THR A 65 -2.82 4.33 -3.40
N ASP A 66 -4.09 4.18 -3.79
CA ASP A 66 -5.24 4.63 -3.02
C ASP A 66 -6.01 3.45 -2.38
N ARG A 67 -5.43 2.24 -2.45
CA ARG A 67 -6.06 0.99 -2.03
C ARG A 67 -5.48 0.45 -0.74
N LEU A 68 -6.38 0.03 0.15
CA LEU A 68 -6.06 -0.64 1.42
C LEU A 68 -5.10 -1.81 1.23
N HIS A 69 -5.40 -2.74 0.32
CA HIS A 69 -4.56 -3.92 0.10
C HIS A 69 -3.19 -3.54 -0.49
N GLY A 70 -3.12 -2.51 -1.35
CA GLY A 70 -1.85 -2.01 -1.86
C GLY A 70 -0.95 -1.50 -0.74
N MET A 71 -1.52 -0.74 0.20
CA MET A 71 -0.81 -0.27 1.40
C MET A 71 -0.32 -1.44 2.26
N ILE A 72 -1.18 -2.40 2.57
CA ILE A 72 -0.83 -3.56 3.40
C ILE A 72 0.27 -4.41 2.73
N MET A 73 0.16 -4.64 1.43
CA MET A 73 1.14 -5.44 0.69
C MET A 73 2.50 -4.72 0.61
N ALA A 74 2.51 -3.40 0.45
CA ALA A 74 3.73 -2.60 0.53
C ALA A 74 4.36 -2.67 1.93
N ALA A 75 3.54 -2.61 2.99
CA ALA A 75 4.00 -2.81 4.36
C ALA A 75 4.73 -4.15 4.51
N ILE A 76 4.06 -5.25 4.16
CA ILE A 76 4.58 -6.63 4.28
C ILE A 76 5.85 -6.85 3.45
N THR A 77 5.92 -6.23 2.27
CA THR A 77 7.07 -6.36 1.37
C THR A 77 8.24 -5.46 1.74
N GLY A 78 8.07 -4.51 2.66
CA GLY A 78 9.11 -3.55 3.03
C GLY A 78 9.39 -2.55 1.91
N THR A 79 8.42 -2.31 1.03
CA THR A 79 8.57 -1.37 -0.08
C THR A 79 8.03 0.00 0.32
N PRO A 80 8.78 1.10 0.14
CA PRO A 80 8.30 2.45 0.35
C PRO A 80 6.95 2.70 -0.34
N CYS A 81 6.00 3.29 0.39
CA CYS A 81 4.64 3.47 -0.07
C CYS A 81 4.09 4.85 0.25
N ILE A 82 3.56 5.53 -0.76
CA ILE A 82 2.73 6.72 -0.59
C ILE A 82 1.28 6.33 -0.87
N VAL A 83 0.44 6.50 0.15
CA VAL A 83 -0.96 6.14 0.13
C VAL A 83 -1.76 7.40 -0.09
N LEU A 84 -2.40 7.50 -1.23
CA LEU A 84 -3.31 8.59 -1.55
C LEU A 84 -4.56 8.44 -0.70
N ASN A 85 -4.95 9.50 0.00
CA ASN A 85 -6.18 9.50 0.78
C ASN A 85 -7.39 9.48 -0.17
N SER A 86 -7.82 8.28 -0.58
CA SER A 86 -9.18 8.11 -1.07
C SER A 86 -10.11 8.31 0.12
N LYS A 87 -11.24 8.99 -0.05
CA LYS A 87 -12.24 9.30 0.99
C LYS A 87 -12.84 8.07 1.72
N SER A 88 -12.24 6.89 1.57
CA SER A 88 -12.50 5.63 2.25
C SER A 88 -11.93 5.66 3.68
N PRO A 89 -12.80 5.64 4.72
CA PRO A 89 -12.37 5.53 6.11
C PRO A 89 -11.59 4.24 6.40
N LYS A 90 -11.69 3.22 5.53
CA LYS A 90 -11.01 1.93 5.69
C LYS A 90 -9.49 2.07 5.53
N VAL A 91 -9.03 2.92 4.61
CA VAL A 91 -7.60 3.13 4.36
C VAL A 91 -7.00 3.82 5.58
N MET A 92 -7.59 4.94 6.00
CA MET A 92 -7.14 5.69 7.18
C MET A 92 -7.21 4.86 8.45
N GLY A 93 -8.31 4.14 8.68
CA GLY A 93 -8.47 3.27 9.84
C GLY A 93 -7.41 2.17 9.90
N CYS A 94 -6.97 1.62 8.77
CA CYS A 94 -5.88 0.65 8.72
C CYS A 94 -4.50 1.32 8.87
N TYR A 95 -4.29 2.49 8.26
CA TYR A 95 -3.06 3.25 8.37
C TYR A 95 -2.71 3.55 9.83
N GLU A 96 -3.70 3.90 10.67
CA GLU A 96 -3.47 4.15 12.10
C GLU A 96 -2.79 2.98 12.84
N TRP A 97 -2.98 1.74 12.38
CA TRP A 97 -2.32 0.57 12.99
C TRP A 97 -0.86 0.42 12.59
N ILE A 98 -0.46 0.99 11.45
CA ILE A 98 0.87 0.84 10.84
C ILE A 98 1.59 2.16 10.64
N ARG A 99 1.08 3.28 11.19
CA ARG A 99 1.63 4.63 11.07
C ARG A 99 3.07 4.79 11.57
N ASP A 100 3.54 3.83 12.37
CA ASP A 100 4.91 3.77 12.88
C ASP A 100 5.91 3.33 11.79
N LEU A 101 5.44 2.81 10.65
CA LEU A 101 6.29 2.50 9.50
C LEU A 101 6.60 3.80 8.77
N ASP A 102 7.81 4.31 8.95
CA ASP A 102 8.30 5.57 8.37
C ASP A 102 8.36 5.55 6.83
N TYR A 103 8.49 4.36 6.24
CA TYR A 103 8.39 4.10 4.81
C TYR A 103 6.97 4.02 4.26
N ILE A 104 5.93 4.31 5.05
CA ILE A 104 4.55 4.44 4.58
C ILE A 104 4.01 5.82 4.97
N LYS A 105 3.61 6.62 3.97
CA LYS A 105 3.09 7.99 4.18
C LYS A 105 1.71 8.14 3.56
N ILE A 106 0.81 8.83 4.24
CA ILE A 106 -0.44 9.32 3.64
C ILE A 106 -0.15 10.59 2.83
N CYS A 107 -0.79 10.71 1.68
CA CYS A 107 -0.75 11.86 0.80
C CYS A 107 -2.17 12.41 0.62
N GLU A 108 -2.39 13.63 1.13
CA GLU A 108 -3.65 14.37 0.97
C GLU A 108 -3.70 15.15 -0.35
N ASP A 109 -2.55 15.71 -0.75
CA ASP A 109 -2.40 16.46 -2.00
C ASP A 109 -1.35 15.78 -2.91
N PRO A 110 -1.74 15.26 -4.09
CA PRO A 110 -0.83 14.66 -5.05
C PRO A 110 0.40 15.50 -5.40
N LEU A 111 0.34 16.83 -5.31
CA LEU A 111 1.47 17.71 -5.59
C LEU A 111 2.60 17.60 -4.54
N THR A 112 2.30 17.05 -3.36
CA THR A 112 3.25 16.85 -2.25
C THR A 112 4.03 15.53 -2.33
N ILE A 113 3.69 14.63 -3.27
CA ILE A 113 4.38 13.34 -3.47
C ILE A 113 5.91 13.47 -3.52
N PRO A 114 6.52 14.46 -4.23
CA PRO A 114 7.99 14.60 -4.26
C PRO A 114 8.59 14.96 -2.90
N GLU A 115 7.90 15.81 -2.13
CA GLU A 115 8.33 16.18 -0.79
C GLU A 115 8.24 14.98 0.16
N LEU A 116 7.11 14.27 0.16
CA LEU A 116 6.93 13.05 0.95
C LEU A 116 8.00 12.02 0.62
N TYR A 117 8.26 11.78 -0.67
CA TYR A 117 9.28 10.85 -1.11
C TYR A 117 10.67 11.20 -0.58
N SER A 118 11.04 12.48 -0.61
CA SER A 118 12.35 12.95 -0.12
C SER A 118 12.59 12.75 1.39
N GLN A 119 11.51 12.56 2.17
CA GLN A 119 11.57 12.37 3.62
C GLN A 119 11.52 10.88 4.02
N MET A 120 11.31 9.97 3.06
CA MET A 120 11.19 8.54 3.32
C MET A 120 12.57 7.88 3.34
N PRO A 121 12.74 6.82 4.15
CA PRO A 121 13.94 6.01 4.08
C PRO A 121 14.05 5.32 2.70
N HIS A 122 15.28 5.21 2.20
CA HIS A 122 15.59 4.50 0.96
C HIS A 122 16.26 3.16 1.26
N GLY A 123 16.05 2.18 0.38
CA GLY A 123 16.59 0.82 0.53
C GLY A 123 15.61 -0.14 1.21
N ASP A 124 16.09 -1.35 1.50
CA ASP A 124 15.28 -2.44 2.02
C ASP A 124 14.69 -2.12 3.40
N GLN A 125 13.37 -2.08 3.49
CA GLN A 125 12.67 -1.94 4.77
C GLN A 125 12.24 -3.30 5.30
N HIS A 126 12.08 -3.41 6.61
CA HIS A 126 11.60 -4.62 7.25
C HIS A 126 10.34 -4.36 8.04
N TYR A 127 9.30 -5.14 7.75
CA TYR A 127 8.07 -5.08 8.51
C TYR A 127 8.18 -5.83 9.84
N ASP A 128 8.16 -5.11 10.94
CA ASP A 128 8.03 -5.69 12.28
C ASP A 128 6.58 -5.53 12.80
N ASN A 129 5.90 -6.67 12.99
CA ASN A 129 4.54 -6.70 13.53
C ASN A 129 4.49 -6.86 15.07
N SER A 130 5.63 -6.86 15.78
CA SER A 130 5.71 -7.12 17.22
C SER A 130 4.80 -6.23 18.05
N LYS A 131 4.75 -4.92 17.75
CA LYS A 131 3.86 -3.94 18.39
C LYS A 131 2.39 -4.26 18.16
N LEU A 132 2.03 -4.63 16.92
CA LEU A 132 0.67 -4.94 16.53
C LEU A 132 0.18 -6.23 17.21
N VAL A 133 1.02 -7.28 17.22
CA VAL A 133 0.75 -8.53 17.91
C VAL A 133 0.49 -8.28 19.39
N LYS A 134 1.32 -7.47 20.06
CA LYS A 134 1.10 -7.09 21.47
C LYS A 134 -0.26 -6.41 21.69
N LYS A 135 -0.66 -5.46 20.83
CA LYS A 135 -1.97 -4.80 20.93
C LYS A 135 -3.13 -5.80 20.81
N TYR A 136 -3.01 -6.80 19.95
CA TYR A 136 -4.07 -7.81 19.76
C TYR A 136 -4.11 -8.88 20.85
N GLN A 137 -3.09 -9.03 21.69
CA GLN A 137 -3.09 -10.05 22.74
C GLN A 137 -4.23 -9.89 23.74
N GLU A 138 -4.55 -8.66 24.14
CA GLU A 138 -5.70 -8.40 25.02
C GLU A 138 -7.03 -8.79 24.36
N LEU A 139 -7.22 -8.44 23.08
CA LEU A 139 -8.41 -8.84 22.33
C LEU A 139 -8.53 -10.38 22.22
N VAL A 140 -7.41 -11.07 21.97
CA VAL A 140 -7.39 -12.54 21.92
C VAL A 140 -7.77 -13.14 23.28
N LYS A 141 -7.29 -12.56 24.38
CA LYS A 141 -7.61 -12.98 25.74
C LYS A 141 -9.11 -12.80 26.03
N ASP A 142 -9.68 -11.66 25.65
CA ASP A 142 -11.10 -11.38 25.81
C ASP A 142 -11.95 -12.37 25.02
N ILE A 143 -11.66 -12.58 23.73
CA ILE A 143 -12.39 -13.54 22.88
C ILE A 143 -12.35 -14.94 23.48
N ARG A 144 -11.19 -15.39 23.97
CA ARG A 144 -11.05 -16.70 24.64
C ARG A 144 -11.86 -16.81 25.93
N SER A 145 -12.13 -15.70 26.61
CA SER A 145 -13.00 -15.71 27.79
C SER A 145 -14.48 -15.93 27.45
N PHE A 146 -14.91 -15.54 26.24
CA PHE A 146 -16.27 -15.73 25.74
C PHE A 146 -16.50 -17.09 25.08
N VAL A 147 -15.44 -17.68 24.51
CA VAL A 147 -15.50 -18.99 23.87
C VAL A 147 -14.99 -20.04 24.86
N LYS A 148 -15.91 -20.72 25.55
CA LYS A 148 -15.61 -21.87 26.43
C LYS A 148 -15.13 -23.08 25.64
#